data_AF-A0A2A2HJT1-F1
#
_entry.id   AF-A0A2A2HJT1-F1
#
_cell.length_a   1.000
_cell.length_b   1.000
_cell.length_c   1.000
_cell.angle_alpha   90.00
_cell.angle_beta   90.00
_cell.angle_gamma   90.00
#
_symmetry.space_group_name_H-M   'P 1'
#
loop_
_entity.id
_entity.type
_entity.pdbx_description
1 polymer ?
#
loop_
_entity_poly.entity_id
_entity_poly.type
_entity_poly.pdbx_seq_one_letter_code
_entity_poly.pdbx_strand_id
1 'polypeptide(L)' 'MSLQYERIEKFCEQLKLERLSTEWPAVAQATVDKNGTHADFLESVLRLQYEGLTERRRQTIL' A
#
# COMPACT_ATOMS: atom_id res chain seq x y z
N MET A 1 10.45 -17.60 4.76
CA MET A 1 9.53 -16.46 4.89
C MET A 1 10.33 -15.28 5.40
N SER A 2 10.26 -14.13 4.72
CA SER A 2 11.10 -12.98 5.05
C SER A 2 10.51 -12.25 6.26
N LEU A 3 11.25 -12.17 7.36
CA LEU A 3 10.86 -11.47 8.59
C LEU A 3 10.40 -10.02 8.35
N GLN A 4 10.89 -9.38 7.28
CA GLN A 4 10.44 -8.05 6.85
C GLN A 4 8.98 -8.05 6.41
N TYR A 5 8.53 -9.09 5.72
CA TYR A 5 7.15 -9.20 5.22
C TYR A 5 6.16 -9.25 6.39
N GLU A 6 6.44 -10.10 7.36
CA GLU A 6 5.63 -10.30 8.56
C GLU A 6 5.54 -9.02 9.41
N ARG A 7 6.65 -8.28 9.52
CA ARG A 7 6.66 -6.97 10.20
C ARG A 7 5.82 -5.94 9.45
N ILE A 8 5.89 -5.90 8.13
CA ILE A 8 5.12 -4.95 7.31
C ILE A 8 3.64 -5.27 7.36
N GLU A 9 3.24 -6.54 7.30
CA GLU A 9 1.85 -6.97 7.50
C GLU A 9 1.34 -6.51 8.87
N LYS A 10 2.09 -6.72 9.95
CA LYS A 10 1.70 -6.26 11.30
C LYS A 10 1.51 -4.74 11.38
N PHE A 11 2.37 -3.96 10.72
CA PHE A 11 2.19 -2.52 10.64
C PHE A 11 0.96 -2.13 9.82
N CYS A 12 0.72 -2.82 8.70
CA CYS A 12 -0.47 -2.60 7.88
C CYS A 12 -1.77 -2.92 8.64
N GLU A 13 -1.79 -4.01 9.41
CA GLU A 13 -2.90 -4.37 10.30
C GLU A 13 -3.16 -3.26 11.34
N GLN A 14 -2.13 -2.79 12.05
CA GLN A 14 -2.27 -1.76 13.09
C GLN A 14 -2.79 -0.43 12.55
N LEU A 15 -2.33 -0.05 11.36
CA LEU A 15 -2.71 1.20 10.71
C LEU A 15 -4.02 1.07 9.91
N LYS A 16 -4.70 -0.10 9.95
CA LYS A 16 -5.91 -0.42 9.17
C LYS A 16 -5.73 -0.24 7.66
N LEU A 17 -4.52 -0.49 7.20
CA LEU A 17 -4.09 -0.38 5.80
C LEU A 17 -4.41 -1.68 5.06
N GLU A 18 -5.66 -2.12 5.11
CA GLU A 18 -6.12 -3.43 4.61
C GLU A 18 -5.70 -3.70 3.16
N ARG A 19 -5.81 -2.69 2.30
CA ARG A 19 -5.38 -2.75 0.89
C ARG A 19 -3.86 -2.90 0.76
N LEU A 20 -3.12 -2.13 1.53
CA LEU A 20 -1.66 -2.10 1.43
C LEU A 20 -1.03 -3.36 1.99
N SER A 21 -1.61 -4.00 3.02
CA SER A 21 -1.09 -5.27 3.57
C SER A 21 -0.93 -6.35 2.49
N THR A 22 -1.80 -6.34 1.48
CA THR A 22 -1.79 -7.31 0.37
C THR A 22 -1.07 -6.78 -0.87
N GLU A 23 -1.15 -5.47 -1.14
CA GLU A 23 -0.69 -4.87 -2.41
C GLU A 23 0.71 -4.23 -2.33
N TRP A 24 1.24 -3.94 -1.14
CA TRP A 24 2.57 -3.32 -1.00
C TRP A 24 3.73 -4.09 -1.67
N PRO A 25 3.74 -5.44 -1.75
CA PRO A 25 4.82 -6.15 -2.43
C PRO A 25 4.74 -5.94 -3.95
N ALA A 26 3.51 -5.90 -4.49
CA ALA A 26 3.26 -5.60 -5.90
C ALA A 26 3.66 -4.15 -6.23
N VAL A 27 3.36 -3.20 -5.34
CA VAL A 27 3.81 -1.80 -5.47
C VAL A 27 5.33 -1.70 -5.43
N ALA A 28 5.99 -2.40 -4.49
CA ALA A 28 7.45 -2.42 -4.39
C ALA A 28 8.09 -2.99 -5.67
N GLN A 29 7.56 -4.10 -6.17
CA GLN A 29 8.03 -4.73 -7.40
C GLN A 29 7.81 -3.82 -8.61
N ALA A 30 6.66 -3.14 -8.71
CA ALA A 30 6.36 -2.21 -9.79
C ALA A 30 7.27 -0.98 -9.78
N THR A 31 7.64 -0.45 -8.60
CA THR A 31 8.61 0.64 -8.51
C THR A 31 10.00 0.20 -8.95
N VAL A 32 10.44 -0.99 -8.54
CA VAL A 32 11.73 -1.55 -9.00
C VAL A 32 11.73 -1.77 -10.51
N ASP A 33 10.64 -2.33 -11.06
CA ASP A 33 10.50 -2.58 -12.50
C ASP A 33 10.54 -1.30 -13.34
N LYS A 34 9.99 -0.21 -12.80
CA LYS A 34 10.02 1.12 -13.41
C LYS A 34 11.34 1.88 -13.22
N ASN A 35 12.35 1.26 -12.60
CA ASN A 35 13.55 1.96 -12.12
C ASN A 35 13.21 3.21 -11.26
N GLY A 36 12.07 3.14 -10.56
CA GLY A 36 11.56 4.19 -9.72
C GLY A 36 12.42 4.37 -8.46
N THR A 37 12.32 5.54 -7.86
CA THR A 37 13.05 5.85 -6.63
C THR A 37 12.24 5.46 -5.40
N HIS A 38 12.86 5.51 -4.23
CA HIS A 38 12.18 5.35 -2.95
C HIS A 38 10.99 6.33 -2.79
N ALA A 39 11.07 7.51 -3.42
CA ALA A 39 9.99 8.49 -3.41
C ALA A 39 8.78 8.03 -4.24
N ASP A 40 9.02 7.37 -5.39
CA ASP A 40 7.97 6.82 -6.25
C ASP A 40 7.22 5.67 -5.58
N PHE A 41 7.96 4.83 -4.83
CA PHE A 41 7.36 3.80 -3.98
C PHE A 41 6.46 4.43 -2.91
N LEU A 42 6.96 5.42 -2.17
CA LEU A 42 6.19 6.08 -1.11
C LEU A 42 4.95 6.79 -1.68
N GLU A 43 5.06 7.44 -2.83
CA GLU A 43 3.93 8.07 -3.51
C GLU A 43 2.87 7.02 -3.90
N SER A 44 3.30 5.90 -4.48
CA SER A 44 2.39 4.82 -4.88
C SER A 44 1.66 4.21 -3.69
N VAL A 45 2.35 4.02 -2.57
CA VAL A 45 1.76 3.54 -1.30
C VAL A 45 0.73 4.54 -0.75
N LEU A 46 1.06 5.84 -0.75
CA LEU A 46 0.15 6.90 -0.29
C LEU A 46 -1.08 7.01 -1.19
N ARG A 47 -0.89 6.90 -2.51
CA ARG A 47 -1.98 6.94 -3.49
C ARG A 47 -2.92 5.75 -3.30
N LEU A 48 -2.40 4.54 -3.13
CA LEU A 48 -3.20 3.34 -2.89
C LEU A 48 -4.09 3.48 -1.63
N GLN A 49 -3.55 4.08 -0.57
CA GLN A 49 -4.30 4.37 0.64
C GLN A 49 -5.37 5.43 0.43
N TYR A 50 -5.01 6.53 -0.23
CA TYR A 50 -5.94 7.60 -0.53
C TYR A 50 -7.09 7.13 -1.42
N GLU A 51 -6.83 6.31 -2.42
CA GLU A 51 -7.84 5.68 -3.26
C GLU A 51 -8.73 4.72 -2.46
N GLY A 52 -8.17 3.90 -1.57
CA GLY A 52 -8.95 3.05 -0.66
C GLY A 52 -9.90 3.82 0.26
N LEU A 53 -9.44 4.93 0.83
CA LEU A 53 -10.27 5.81 1.66
C LEU A 53 -11.30 6.57 0.84
N THR A 54 -10.93 7.04 -0.35
CA THR A 54 -11.82 7.82 -1.23
C THR A 54 -12.92 6.93 -1.81
N GLU A 55 -12.60 5.72 -2.26
CA GLU A 55 -13.57 4.74 -2.78
C GLU A 55 -14.60 4.37 -1.70
N ARG A 56 -14.14 4.05 -0.48
CA ARG A 56 -15.03 3.77 0.66
C ARG A 56 -15.91 4.97 1.01
N ARG A 57 -15.35 6.19 1.00
CA ARG A 57 -16.12 7.42 1.24
C ARG A 57 -17.17 7.63 0.15
N ARG A 58 -16.82 7.40 -1.11
CA ARG A 58 -17.72 7.56 -2.26
C ARG A 58 -18.85 6.54 -2.27
N GLN A 59 -18.57 5.29 -1.88
CA GLN A 59 -19.57 4.24 -1.75
C GLN A 59 -20.52 4.43 -0.55
N THR A 60 -20.09 5.14 0.49
CA THR A 60 -20.96 5.42 1.67
C THR A 60 -21.96 6.56 1.42
N ILE A 61 -21.76 7.36 0.37
CA ILE A 61 -22.58 8.54 0.04
C ILE A 61 -23.61 8.25 -1.07
N LEU A 62 -23.67 7.01 -1.58
CA LEU A 62 -24.57 6.59 -2.66
C LEU A 62 -25.73 5.73 -2.14
#